data_AF-A0A1H3HA32-F1
#
_entry.id   AF-A0A1H3HA32-F1
#
_cell.length_a   1.000
_cell.length_b   1.000
_cell.length_c   1.000
_cell.angle_alpha   90.00
_cell.angle_beta   90.00
_cell.angle_gamma   90.00
#
_symmetry.space_group_name_H-M   'P 1'
#
loop_
_entity.id
_entity.type
_entity.pdbx_description
1 polymer ?
#
loop_
_entity_poly.entity_id
_entity_poly.type
_entity_poly.pdbx_seq_one_letter_code
_entity_poly.pdbx_strand_id
1 'polypeptide(L)'
;MKKDITEKFISDIQTIITSDIFSKRLKINLSNFPNQKLESHIRNLIVEIYNEENSEKRAFGEHPRYKNIKTKARATIDFSICTEKVVNFTMELKYNYPRDSSYFSNYLTNILQKDFIEREYDEGKKVNAFLQIICKTDRENFEEFENKWGLNTLSKYQLNNSKITWEENLLNGFKDVKTHLKEKQNVECDYKVLHKQEIQTNDLKTDFTFYIIYRK
;
A
#
# COMPACT_ATOMS: atom_id res chain seq x y z
N MET A 1 -17.73 18.86 -3.78
CA MET A 1 -17.42 18.75 -2.34
C MET A 1 -16.63 17.49 -1.97
N LYS A 2 -16.98 16.27 -2.42
CA LYS A 2 -16.21 15.05 -2.09
C LYS A 2 -14.80 14.96 -2.73
N LYS A 3 -14.63 15.47 -3.95
CA LYS A 3 -13.33 15.44 -4.67
C LYS A 3 -12.18 16.06 -3.86
N ASP A 4 -12.48 17.17 -3.19
CA ASP A 4 -11.53 17.95 -2.39
C ASP A 4 -11.04 17.19 -1.14
N ILE A 5 -11.90 16.34 -0.54
CA ILE A 5 -11.55 15.64 0.70
C ILE A 5 -10.61 14.45 0.44
N THR A 6 -10.82 13.71 -0.64
CA THR A 6 -9.96 12.57 -1.01
C THR A 6 -8.55 13.05 -1.32
N GLU A 7 -8.42 14.11 -2.14
CA GLU A 7 -7.13 14.68 -2.49
C GLU A 7 -6.40 15.23 -1.26
N LYS A 8 -7.12 15.87 -0.32
CA LYS A 8 -6.58 16.29 0.96
C LYS A 8 -6.02 15.12 1.77
N PHE A 9 -6.79 14.04 1.97
CA PHE A 9 -6.31 12.89 2.75
C PHE A 9 -5.10 12.19 2.10
N ILE A 10 -5.06 12.16 0.77
CA ILE A 10 -3.88 11.64 0.04
C ILE A 10 -2.67 12.54 0.28
N SER A 11 -2.86 13.87 0.32
CA SER A 11 -1.80 14.82 0.67
C SER A 11 -1.30 14.63 2.10
N ASP A 12 -2.21 14.40 3.05
CA ASP A 12 -1.85 14.11 4.45
C ASP A 12 -1.02 12.82 4.53
N ILE A 13 -1.45 11.74 3.87
CA ILE A 13 -0.69 10.47 3.80
C ILE A 13 0.67 10.67 3.14
N GLN A 14 0.74 11.46 2.07
CA GLN A 14 2.00 11.78 1.40
C GLN A 14 2.97 12.48 2.36
N THR A 15 2.48 13.49 3.08
CA THR A 15 3.25 14.25 4.08
C THR A 15 3.84 13.31 5.13
N ILE A 16 3.03 12.40 5.66
CA ILE A 16 3.47 11.38 6.63
C ILE A 16 4.57 10.51 6.05
N ILE A 17 4.36 9.90 4.87
CA ILE A 17 5.32 8.96 4.26
C ILE A 17 6.65 9.65 3.89
N THR A 18 6.61 10.95 3.60
CA THR A 18 7.82 11.76 3.32
C THR A 18 8.52 12.30 4.57
N SER A 19 7.92 12.13 5.76
CA SER A 19 8.46 12.70 6.99
C SER A 19 9.70 11.93 7.49
N ASP A 20 10.59 12.66 8.17
CA ASP A 20 11.74 12.07 8.87
C ASP A 20 11.30 11.08 9.96
N ILE A 21 10.17 11.37 10.63
CA ILE A 21 9.61 10.50 11.69
C ILE A 21 9.22 9.16 11.10
N PHE A 22 8.50 9.16 9.98
CA PHE A 22 8.12 7.93 9.29
C PHE A 22 9.36 7.15 8.84
N SER A 23 10.33 7.82 8.21
CA SER A 23 11.57 7.18 7.75
C SER A 23 12.35 6.52 8.90
N LYS A 24 12.48 7.21 10.04
CA LYS A 24 13.14 6.67 11.25
C LYS A 24 12.39 5.46 11.81
N ARG A 25 11.05 5.53 11.94
CA ARG A 25 10.25 4.42 12.46
C ARG A 25 10.22 3.23 11.48
N LEU A 26 10.19 3.47 10.18
CA LEU A 26 10.28 2.42 9.16
C LEU A 26 11.63 1.71 9.22
N LYS A 27 12.74 2.45 9.41
CA LYS A 27 14.07 1.87 9.64
C LYS A 27 14.11 0.93 10.86
N ILE A 28 13.46 1.31 11.96
CA ILE A 28 13.34 0.47 13.15
C ILE A 28 12.55 -0.81 12.83
N ASN A 29 11.41 -0.69 12.15
CA ASN A 29 10.61 -1.86 11.74
C ASN A 29 11.39 -2.80 10.82
N LEU A 30 12.11 -2.27 9.83
CA LEU A 30 12.95 -3.09 8.94
C LEU A 30 14.07 -3.80 9.70
N SER A 31 14.68 -3.14 10.69
CA SER A 31 15.74 -3.75 11.51
C SER A 31 15.20 -4.86 12.41
N ASN A 32 13.98 -4.72 12.93
CA ASN A 32 13.36 -5.67 13.85
C ASN A 32 12.69 -6.85 13.15
N PHE A 33 12.15 -6.65 11.93
CA PHE A 33 11.39 -7.65 11.18
C PHE A 33 11.89 -7.83 9.74
N PRO A 34 13.22 -8.01 9.52
CA PRO A 34 13.79 -8.10 8.17
C PRO A 34 13.30 -9.33 7.39
N ASN A 35 12.76 -10.33 8.09
CA ASN A 35 12.23 -11.57 7.54
C ASN A 35 10.70 -11.56 7.33
N GLN A 36 10.04 -10.41 7.44
CA GLN A 36 8.59 -10.28 7.27
C GLN A 36 8.20 -9.24 6.22
N LYS A 37 7.01 -9.41 5.64
CA LYS A 37 6.37 -8.31 4.89
C LYS A 37 5.87 -7.27 5.88
N LEU A 38 6.23 -6.01 5.66
CA LEU A 38 5.94 -4.91 6.60
C LEU A 38 4.60 -4.22 6.37
N GLU A 39 3.64 -4.85 5.68
CA GLU A 39 2.34 -4.26 5.31
C GLU A 39 1.60 -3.68 6.53
N SER A 40 1.40 -4.49 7.57
CA SER A 40 0.73 -4.10 8.82
C SER A 40 1.54 -3.08 9.62
N HIS A 41 2.86 -3.21 9.64
CA HIS A 41 3.76 -2.27 10.32
C HIS A 41 3.68 -0.88 9.69
N ILE A 42 3.78 -0.80 8.36
CA ILE A 42 3.68 0.46 7.62
C ILE A 42 2.29 1.09 7.80
N ARG A 43 1.22 0.29 7.70
CA ARG A 43 -0.14 0.76 7.99
C ARG A 43 -0.22 1.40 9.37
N ASN A 44 0.27 0.71 10.40
CA ASN A 44 0.22 1.19 11.77
C ASN A 44 1.06 2.46 11.94
N LEU A 45 2.23 2.57 11.31
CA LEU A 45 3.01 3.81 11.32
C LEU A 45 2.24 4.99 10.72
N ILE A 46 1.53 4.78 9.60
CA ILE A 46 0.70 5.84 9.00
C ILE A 46 -0.42 6.24 9.97
N VAL A 47 -1.07 5.27 10.63
CA VAL A 47 -2.14 5.53 11.61
C VAL A 47 -1.63 6.30 12.82
N GLU A 48 -0.50 5.89 13.39
CA GLU A 48 0.11 6.50 14.58
C GLU A 48 0.49 7.95 14.29
N ILE A 49 1.25 8.20 13.21
CA ILE A 49 1.72 9.54 12.88
C ILE A 49 0.53 10.44 12.50
N TYR A 50 -0.45 9.94 11.73
CA TYR A 50 -1.65 10.71 11.40
C TYR A 50 -2.37 11.21 12.66
N ASN A 51 -2.54 10.32 13.65
CA ASN A 51 -3.25 10.62 14.89
C ASN A 51 -2.44 11.48 15.87
N GLU A 52 -1.11 11.45 15.81
CA GLU A 52 -0.26 12.38 16.57
C GLU A 52 -0.44 13.83 16.07
N GLU A 53 -0.70 14.01 14.77
CA GLU A 53 -0.80 15.32 14.12
C GLU A 53 -2.24 15.85 13.96
N ASN A 54 -3.26 14.99 14.09
CA ASN A 54 -4.67 15.35 13.85
C ASN A 54 -5.57 15.01 15.03
N SER A 55 -6.23 16.03 15.61
CA SER A 55 -7.17 15.86 16.73
C SER A 55 -8.64 15.79 16.32
N GLU A 56 -9.01 16.40 15.18
CA GLU A 56 -10.41 16.46 14.70
C GLU A 56 -10.84 15.20 13.93
N LYS A 57 -9.88 14.51 13.32
CA LYS A 57 -10.09 13.30 12.51
C LYS A 57 -9.15 12.22 12.99
N ARG A 58 -9.62 10.99 12.97
CA ARG A 58 -8.87 9.86 13.49
C ARG A 58 -8.67 8.81 12.41
N ALA A 59 -7.42 8.43 12.20
CA ALA A 59 -7.04 7.28 11.41
C ALA A 59 -7.21 5.98 12.23
N PHE A 60 -7.66 4.93 11.56
CA PHE A 60 -7.82 3.59 12.11
C PHE A 60 -7.25 2.55 11.17
N GLY A 61 -6.61 1.53 11.74
CA GLY A 61 -6.29 0.30 11.03
C GLY A 61 -7.44 -0.70 11.12
N GLU A 62 -7.66 -1.49 10.08
CA GLU A 62 -8.65 -2.59 10.06
C GLU A 62 -10.09 -2.14 10.38
N HIS A 63 -10.45 -0.97 9.83
CA HIS A 63 -11.73 -0.30 10.04
C HIS A 63 -12.17 0.41 8.74
N PRO A 64 -13.48 0.43 8.41
CA PRO A 64 -14.59 -0.18 9.14
C PRO A 64 -14.58 -1.71 9.07
N ARG A 65 -15.19 -2.34 10.08
CA ARG A 65 -15.49 -3.77 10.05
C ARG A 65 -16.92 -3.94 9.55
N TYR A 66 -17.11 -4.77 8.53
CA TYR A 66 -18.40 -4.96 7.89
C TYR A 66 -18.59 -6.42 7.49
N LYS A 67 -19.84 -6.78 7.19
CA LYS A 67 -20.15 -8.09 6.61
C LYS A 67 -20.09 -7.95 5.10
N ASN A 68 -19.16 -8.64 4.46
CA ASN A 68 -19.09 -8.67 3.00
C ASN A 68 -20.39 -9.24 2.46
N ILE A 69 -21.09 -8.49 1.61
CA ILE A 69 -22.41 -8.87 1.12
C ILE A 69 -22.33 -10.13 0.24
N LYS A 70 -21.29 -10.24 -0.59
CA LYS A 70 -21.08 -11.37 -1.51
C LYS A 70 -20.76 -12.67 -0.75
N THR A 71 -19.85 -12.61 0.22
CA THR A 71 -19.32 -13.82 0.89
C THR A 71 -19.93 -14.10 2.26
N LYS A 72 -20.70 -13.14 2.82
CA LYS A 72 -21.21 -13.14 4.20
C LYS A 72 -20.12 -13.19 5.29
N ALA A 73 -18.84 -13.16 4.92
CA ALA A 73 -17.72 -13.16 5.84
C ALA A 73 -17.51 -11.76 6.46
N ARG A 74 -16.89 -11.72 7.64
CA ARG A 74 -16.40 -10.46 8.21
C ARG A 74 -15.23 -9.97 7.37
N ALA A 75 -15.29 -8.71 6.95
CA ALA A 75 -14.24 -8.03 6.23
C ALA A 75 -13.91 -6.71 6.93
N THR A 76 -12.69 -6.23 6.68
CA THR A 76 -12.18 -4.96 7.19
C THR A 76 -11.58 -4.18 6.03
N ILE A 77 -11.49 -2.86 6.16
CA ILE A 77 -10.61 -2.05 5.30
C ILE A 77 -9.30 -1.83 6.04
N ASP A 78 -8.18 -1.94 5.35
CA ASP A 78 -6.86 -1.83 5.98
C ASP A 78 -6.67 -0.49 6.67
N PHE A 79 -7.04 0.62 6.03
CA PHE A 79 -6.91 1.97 6.58
C PHE A 79 -8.17 2.81 6.35
N SER A 80 -8.58 3.55 7.37
CA SER A 80 -9.62 4.60 7.22
C SER A 80 -9.31 5.84 8.03
N ILE A 81 -9.90 6.96 7.61
CA ILE A 81 -9.97 8.20 8.39
C ILE A 81 -11.43 8.51 8.65
N CYS A 82 -11.76 8.80 9.90
CA CYS A 82 -13.11 9.05 10.36
C CYS A 82 -13.23 10.36 11.15
N THR A 83 -14.38 11.00 11.03
CA THR A 83 -14.89 12.04 11.91
C THR A 83 -16.04 11.44 12.69
N GLU A 84 -15.84 11.24 14.00
CA GLU A 84 -16.80 10.55 14.86
C GLU A 84 -17.27 9.20 14.27
N LYS A 85 -18.57 9.07 13.97
CA LYS A 85 -19.19 7.86 13.40
C LYS A 85 -19.17 7.80 11.87
N VAL A 86 -18.59 8.81 11.22
CA VAL A 86 -18.58 8.93 9.75
C VAL A 86 -17.21 8.51 9.21
N VAL A 87 -17.20 7.52 8.32
CA VAL A 87 -16.01 7.14 7.55
C VAL A 87 -15.84 8.13 6.39
N ASN A 88 -14.80 8.95 6.43
CA ASN A 88 -14.54 9.98 5.43
C ASN A 88 -13.64 9.47 4.29
N PHE A 89 -12.73 8.57 4.61
CA PHE A 89 -11.76 8.01 3.67
C PHE A 89 -11.43 6.57 4.03
N THR A 90 -11.19 5.76 3.00
CA THR A 90 -10.87 4.33 3.08
C THR A 90 -9.80 3.99 2.06
N MET A 91 -8.86 3.14 2.45
CA MET A 91 -7.76 2.73 1.61
C MET A 91 -7.35 1.29 1.92
N GLU A 92 -7.20 0.47 0.89
CA GLU A 92 -6.52 -0.83 1.04
C GLU A 92 -5.02 -0.66 0.81
N LEU A 93 -4.23 -1.53 1.45
CA LEU A 93 -2.78 -1.51 1.36
C LEU A 93 -2.27 -2.84 0.81
N LYS A 94 -1.24 -2.78 -0.04
CA LYS A 94 -0.55 -3.99 -0.50
C LYS A 94 0.94 -3.81 -0.48
N TYR A 95 1.63 -4.74 0.17
CA TYR A 95 3.07 -4.84 0.20
C TYR A 95 3.54 -5.96 -0.72
N ASN A 96 4.39 -5.60 -1.67
CA ASN A 96 4.96 -6.54 -2.60
C ASN A 96 6.47 -6.36 -2.79
N TYR A 97 7.10 -7.47 -3.12
CA TYR A 97 8.44 -7.51 -3.69
C TYR A 97 8.34 -7.46 -5.23
N PRO A 98 9.40 -7.04 -5.95
CA PRO A 98 9.35 -6.92 -7.40
C PRO A 98 9.03 -8.22 -8.15
N ARG A 99 9.43 -9.39 -7.62
CA ARG A 99 9.13 -10.71 -8.19
C ARG A 99 7.86 -11.34 -7.63
N ASP A 100 7.13 -10.67 -6.74
CA ASP A 100 5.81 -11.17 -6.33
C ASP A 100 4.95 -11.39 -7.58
N SER A 101 4.45 -12.62 -7.71
CA SER A 101 3.46 -13.03 -8.70
C SER A 101 3.78 -12.61 -10.14
N SER A 102 4.81 -13.24 -10.74
CA SER A 102 5.20 -13.08 -12.14
C SER A 102 5.35 -11.60 -12.57
N TYR A 103 5.97 -10.80 -11.71
CA TYR A 103 6.31 -9.39 -11.96
C TYR A 103 5.10 -8.50 -12.26
N PHE A 104 4.00 -8.71 -11.54
CA PHE A 104 2.75 -7.94 -11.65
C PHE A 104 1.95 -8.10 -12.96
N SER A 105 2.37 -8.97 -13.89
CA SER A 105 1.71 -9.11 -15.22
C SER A 105 0.20 -9.41 -15.16
N ASN A 106 -0.23 -10.44 -14.44
CA ASN A 106 -1.66 -10.80 -14.29
C ASN A 106 -2.17 -10.62 -12.86
N TYR A 107 -1.26 -10.68 -11.89
CA TYR A 107 -1.59 -10.65 -10.48
C TYR A 107 -2.08 -9.30 -9.99
N LEU A 108 -1.48 -8.22 -10.50
CA LEU A 108 -1.87 -6.88 -10.10
C LEU A 108 -3.30 -6.57 -10.52
N THR A 109 -3.69 -6.97 -11.74
CA THR A 109 -5.06 -6.82 -12.21
C THR A 109 -6.05 -7.53 -11.30
N ASN A 110 -5.74 -8.76 -10.84
CA ASN A 110 -6.60 -9.48 -9.90
C ASN A 110 -6.67 -8.82 -8.51
N ILE A 111 -5.54 -8.31 -8.00
CA ILE A 111 -5.53 -7.55 -6.74
C ILE A 111 -6.33 -6.28 -6.88
N LEU A 112 -6.06 -5.45 -7.90
CA LEU A 112 -6.76 -4.20 -8.08
C LEU A 112 -8.25 -4.44 -8.37
N GLN A 113 -8.61 -5.52 -9.06
CA GLN A 113 -10.01 -5.91 -9.21
C GLN A 113 -10.67 -6.15 -7.85
N LYS A 114 -10.05 -6.98 -7.01
CA LYS A 114 -10.63 -7.43 -5.73
C LYS A 114 -10.57 -6.36 -4.63
N ASP A 115 -9.44 -5.68 -4.50
CA ASP A 115 -9.08 -4.80 -3.39
C ASP A 115 -9.28 -3.30 -3.73
N PHE A 116 -9.49 -2.94 -5.00
CA PHE A 116 -9.77 -1.55 -5.37
C PHE A 116 -11.06 -1.40 -6.16
N ILE A 117 -11.20 -2.00 -7.35
CA ILE A 117 -12.33 -1.82 -8.28
C ILE A 117 -13.64 -2.29 -7.65
N GLU A 118 -13.69 -3.55 -7.23
CA GLU A 118 -14.91 -4.15 -6.68
C GLU A 118 -15.08 -3.92 -5.19
N ARG A 119 -14.00 -3.52 -4.49
CA ARG A 119 -13.95 -3.45 -3.04
C ARG A 119 -14.95 -2.44 -2.47
N GLU A 120 -15.98 -2.97 -1.83
CA GLU A 120 -16.99 -2.22 -1.08
C GLU A 120 -16.80 -2.41 0.41
N TYR A 121 -17.06 -1.37 1.20
CA TYR A 121 -16.98 -1.41 2.67
C TYR A 121 -18.30 -1.14 3.39
N ASP A 122 -19.30 -0.61 2.68
CA ASP A 122 -20.62 -0.28 3.22
C ASP A 122 -21.59 -0.07 2.05
N GLU A 123 -22.70 -0.82 1.99
CA GLU A 123 -23.75 -0.82 0.94
C GLU A 123 -23.49 0.06 -0.30
N GLY A 124 -22.74 -0.46 -1.28
CA GLY A 124 -22.44 0.22 -2.55
C GLY A 124 -21.32 1.27 -2.51
N LYS A 125 -20.77 1.60 -1.33
CA LYS A 125 -19.61 2.48 -1.16
C LYS A 125 -18.32 1.73 -1.43
N LYS A 126 -17.65 2.13 -2.52
CA LYS A 126 -16.32 1.66 -2.89
C LYS A 126 -15.24 2.30 -2.01
N VAL A 127 -14.13 1.59 -1.83
CA VAL A 127 -12.91 2.13 -1.21
C VAL A 127 -12.44 3.40 -1.93
N ASN A 128 -11.85 4.38 -1.23
CA ASN A 128 -11.41 5.62 -1.89
C ASN A 128 -10.09 5.45 -2.64
N ALA A 129 -9.14 4.73 -2.05
CA ALA A 129 -7.79 4.56 -2.59
C ALA A 129 -7.23 3.14 -2.39
N PHE A 130 -6.13 2.87 -3.07
CA PHE A 130 -5.31 1.69 -2.89
C PHE A 130 -3.84 2.11 -2.89
N LEU A 131 -3.11 1.76 -1.83
CA LEU A 131 -1.68 2.06 -1.66
C LEU A 131 -0.86 0.81 -1.94
N GLN A 132 -0.13 0.83 -3.05
CA GLN A 132 0.87 -0.18 -3.39
C GLN A 132 2.22 0.23 -2.81
N ILE A 133 2.77 -0.62 -1.96
CA ILE A 133 4.11 -0.52 -1.40
C ILE A 133 4.98 -1.55 -2.11
N ILE A 134 6.06 -1.09 -2.72
CA ILE A 134 7.09 -1.95 -3.32
C ILE A 134 8.35 -1.85 -2.48
N CYS A 135 8.78 -2.99 -1.95
CA CYS A 135 10.02 -3.12 -1.21
C CYS A 135 11.04 -3.83 -2.10
N LYS A 136 12.09 -3.14 -2.50
CA LYS A 136 13.15 -3.68 -3.34
C LYS A 136 14.46 -3.67 -2.57
N THR A 137 15.11 -4.82 -2.53
CA THR A 137 16.42 -5.01 -1.91
C THR A 137 17.30 -5.72 -2.92
N ASP A 138 18.61 -5.50 -2.85
CA ASP A 138 19.55 -6.32 -3.58
C ASP A 138 19.42 -7.80 -3.16
N ARG A 139 19.24 -8.68 -4.13
CA ARG A 139 18.92 -10.08 -3.83
C ARG A 139 20.09 -10.81 -3.18
N GLU A 140 21.32 -10.58 -3.66
CA GLU A 140 22.52 -11.26 -3.14
C GLU A 140 22.76 -10.86 -1.68
N ASN A 141 22.73 -9.56 -1.39
CA ASN A 141 22.84 -9.05 -0.02
C ASN A 141 21.74 -9.61 0.90
N PHE A 142 20.50 -9.75 0.40
CA PHE A 142 19.41 -10.32 1.19
C PHE A 142 19.59 -11.84 1.39
N GLU A 143 20.07 -12.58 0.39
CA GLU A 143 20.39 -13.99 0.51
C GLU A 143 21.52 -14.22 1.52
N GLU A 144 22.57 -13.39 1.52
CA GLU A 144 23.64 -13.44 2.51
C GLU A 144 23.13 -13.22 3.94
N PHE A 145 22.28 -12.20 4.13
CA PHE A 145 21.61 -11.96 5.40
C PHE A 145 20.78 -13.18 5.83
N GLU A 146 19.93 -13.71 4.94
CA GLU A 146 19.09 -14.86 5.26
C GLU A 146 19.94 -16.08 5.62
N ASN A 147 21.00 -16.37 4.86
CA ASN A 147 21.93 -17.48 5.14
C ASN A 147 22.61 -17.35 6.50
N LYS A 148 23.07 -16.14 6.87
CA LYS A 148 23.68 -15.86 8.19
C LYS A 148 22.75 -16.23 9.35
N TRP A 149 21.44 -16.10 9.16
CA TRP A 149 20.42 -16.35 10.17
C TRP A 149 19.66 -17.67 9.98
N GLY A 150 20.04 -18.51 9.01
CA GLY A 150 19.34 -19.76 8.70
C GLY A 150 17.92 -19.57 8.17
N LEU A 151 17.67 -18.47 7.46
CA LEU A 151 16.40 -18.12 6.83
C LEU A 151 16.44 -18.45 5.32
N ASN A 152 15.26 -18.63 4.72
CA ASN A 152 15.09 -18.75 3.26
C ASN A 152 13.66 -18.35 2.88
N THR A 153 13.32 -17.11 3.17
CA THR A 153 11.93 -16.66 3.22
C THR A 153 11.59 -15.70 2.09
N LEU A 154 12.33 -14.60 1.98
CA LEU A 154 11.89 -13.41 1.25
C LEU A 154 12.82 -13.01 0.11
N SER A 155 14.12 -13.32 0.19
CA SER A 155 15.10 -12.96 -0.84
C SER A 155 14.69 -13.47 -2.22
N LYS A 156 14.09 -14.67 -2.31
CA LYS A 156 13.58 -15.27 -3.55
C LYS A 156 12.57 -14.41 -4.32
N TYR A 157 11.91 -13.46 -3.66
CA TYR A 157 10.97 -12.53 -4.29
C TYR A 157 11.63 -11.22 -4.76
N GLN A 158 12.93 -11.07 -4.58
CA GLN A 158 13.72 -10.00 -5.17
C GLN A 158 14.21 -10.36 -6.59
N LEU A 159 14.69 -9.35 -7.32
CA LEU A 159 15.24 -9.52 -8.67
C LEU A 159 16.73 -9.79 -8.61
N ASN A 160 17.20 -10.72 -9.45
CA ASN A 160 18.64 -10.87 -9.75
C ASN A 160 19.12 -9.86 -10.80
N ASN A 161 18.22 -9.31 -11.62
CA ASN A 161 18.57 -8.50 -12.78
C ASN A 161 17.60 -7.31 -12.94
N SER A 162 18.13 -6.14 -13.23
CA SER A 162 17.42 -4.88 -13.42
C SER A 162 16.61 -4.79 -14.73
N LYS A 163 16.81 -5.70 -15.69
CA LYS A 163 16.08 -5.71 -16.98
C LYS A 163 14.59 -6.08 -16.88
N ILE A 164 14.11 -6.44 -15.69
CA ILE A 164 12.75 -6.90 -15.48
C ILE A 164 11.80 -5.71 -15.28
N THR A 165 10.74 -5.66 -16.08
CA THR A 165 9.80 -4.56 -16.28
C THR A 165 8.72 -4.44 -15.20
N TRP A 166 8.98 -4.86 -13.96
CA TRP A 166 7.95 -4.88 -12.90
C TRP A 166 7.29 -3.51 -12.69
N GLU A 167 8.05 -2.41 -12.78
CA GLU A 167 7.52 -1.04 -12.63
C GLU A 167 6.62 -0.68 -13.81
N GLU A 168 6.99 -1.06 -15.04
CA GLU A 168 6.15 -0.85 -16.23
C GLU A 168 4.86 -1.67 -16.15
N ASN A 169 4.94 -2.93 -15.72
CA ASN A 169 3.76 -3.78 -15.51
C ASN A 169 2.84 -3.18 -14.44
N LEU A 170 3.41 -2.65 -13.35
CA LEU A 170 2.67 -1.97 -12.30
C LEU A 170 1.93 -0.73 -12.83
N LEU A 171 2.65 0.13 -13.55
CA LEU A 171 2.08 1.35 -14.12
C LEU A 171 1.04 1.05 -15.20
N ASN A 172 1.25 0.03 -16.03
CA ASN A 172 0.28 -0.42 -17.01
C ASN A 172 -0.98 -0.97 -16.34
N GLY A 173 -0.86 -1.76 -15.26
CA GLY A 173 -2.00 -2.19 -14.45
C GLY A 173 -2.81 -1.00 -13.91
N PHE A 174 -2.17 0.07 -13.43
CA PHE A 174 -2.90 1.27 -13.03
C PHE A 174 -3.59 2.00 -14.18
N LYS A 175 -2.97 2.06 -15.36
CA LYS A 175 -3.61 2.62 -16.56
C LYS A 175 -4.84 1.81 -16.95
N ASP A 176 -4.74 0.48 -16.93
CA ASP A 176 -5.84 -0.42 -17.27
C ASP A 176 -7.02 -0.23 -16.31
N VAL A 177 -6.75 -0.11 -15.00
CA VAL A 177 -7.77 0.20 -14.00
C VAL A 177 -8.42 1.56 -14.26
N LYS A 178 -7.63 2.58 -14.59
CA LYS A 178 -8.14 3.91 -14.91
C LYS A 178 -9.08 3.89 -16.12
N THR A 179 -8.68 3.21 -17.19
CA THR A 179 -9.50 3.00 -18.38
C THR A 179 -10.76 2.22 -18.05
N HIS A 180 -10.65 1.11 -17.32
CA HIS A 180 -11.79 0.28 -16.91
C HIS A 180 -12.81 1.06 -16.10
N LEU A 181 -12.39 1.78 -15.06
CA LEU A 181 -13.30 2.55 -14.20
C LEU A 181 -14.01 3.66 -14.98
N LYS A 182 -13.29 4.34 -15.88
CA LYS A 182 -13.86 5.38 -16.72
C LYS A 182 -14.89 4.82 -17.70
N GLU A 183 -14.54 3.79 -18.46
CA GLU A 183 -15.38 3.26 -19.54
C GLU A 183 -16.53 2.39 -19.04
N LYS A 184 -16.34 1.62 -17.97
CA LYS A 184 -17.32 0.64 -17.49
C LYS A 184 -18.17 1.15 -16.34
N GLN A 185 -17.66 2.09 -15.55
CA GLN A 185 -18.33 2.55 -14.33
C GLN A 185 -18.54 4.07 -14.31
N ASN A 186 -18.06 4.81 -15.32
CA ASN A 186 -18.10 6.28 -15.35
C ASN A 186 -17.50 6.91 -14.08
N VAL A 187 -16.43 6.31 -13.56
CA VAL A 187 -15.70 6.78 -12.37
C VAL A 187 -14.34 7.31 -12.82
N GLU A 188 -14.08 8.58 -12.50
CA GLU A 188 -12.75 9.18 -12.71
C GLU A 188 -11.78 8.68 -11.64
N CYS A 189 -10.55 8.33 -12.06
CA CYS A 189 -9.51 7.87 -11.16
C CYS A 189 -8.14 8.43 -11.58
N ASP A 190 -7.20 8.48 -10.65
CA ASP A 190 -5.79 8.75 -10.95
C ASP A 190 -4.87 7.89 -10.11
N TYR A 191 -3.60 7.87 -10.51
CA TYR A 191 -2.54 7.29 -9.72
C TYR A 191 -1.30 8.19 -9.70
N LYS A 192 -0.50 8.11 -8.64
CA LYS A 192 0.79 8.82 -8.53
C LYS A 192 1.76 8.08 -7.62
N VAL A 193 3.04 8.37 -7.78
CA VAL A 193 4.06 8.02 -6.79
C VAL A 193 3.98 9.03 -5.65
N LEU A 194 3.74 8.55 -4.43
CA LEU A 194 3.76 9.38 -3.23
C LEU A 194 5.19 9.70 -2.80
N HIS A 195 6.03 8.67 -2.74
CA HIS A 195 7.42 8.81 -2.35
C HIS A 195 8.27 7.59 -2.76
N LYS A 196 9.57 7.82 -2.92
CA LYS A 196 10.63 6.80 -3.04
C LYS A 196 11.64 7.10 -1.95
N GLN A 197 11.92 6.15 -1.07
CA GLN A 197 12.89 6.31 0.01
C GLN A 197 13.78 5.09 0.14
N GLU A 198 15.07 5.33 0.33
CA GLU A 198 16.06 4.31 0.62
C GLU A 198 16.24 4.23 2.14
N ILE A 199 16.11 3.03 2.69
CA ILE A 199 16.30 2.75 4.11
C ILE A 199 17.51 1.82 4.26
N GLN A 200 18.54 2.35 4.91
CA GLN A 200 19.72 1.58 5.30
C GLN A 200 19.64 1.18 6.77
N THR A 201 19.65 -0.12 7.03
CA THR A 201 19.87 -0.72 8.35
C THR A 201 21.31 -1.25 8.45
N ASN A 202 21.67 -1.87 9.57
CA ASN A 202 22.98 -2.54 9.67
C ASN A 202 23.05 -3.80 8.81
N ASP A 203 21.89 -4.40 8.51
CA ASP A 203 21.80 -5.72 7.88
C ASP A 203 21.33 -5.66 6.43
N LEU A 204 20.50 -4.68 6.08
CA LEU A 204 19.87 -4.57 4.76
C LEU A 204 19.80 -3.12 4.27
N LYS A 205 19.99 -2.96 2.96
CA LYS A 205 19.74 -1.74 2.20
C LYS A 205 18.50 -1.92 1.33
N THR A 206 17.45 -1.16 1.57
CA THR A 206 16.14 -1.40 0.96
C THR A 206 15.51 -0.13 0.43
N ASP A 207 15.07 -0.17 -0.82
CA ASP A 207 14.26 0.87 -1.46
C ASP A 207 12.77 0.59 -1.25
N PHE A 208 12.07 1.54 -0.65
CA PHE A 208 10.61 1.55 -0.57
C PHE A 208 10.05 2.55 -1.59
N THR A 209 9.14 2.08 -2.44
CA THR A 209 8.33 2.97 -3.29
C THR A 209 6.87 2.85 -2.92
N PHE A 210 6.22 3.99 -2.76
CA PHE A 210 4.81 4.11 -2.39
C PHE A 210 4.04 4.67 -3.59
N TYR A 211 3.21 3.86 -4.23
CA TYR A 211 2.29 4.27 -5.29
C TYR A 211 0.87 4.29 -4.74
N ILE A 212 0.08 5.28 -5.12
CA ILE A 212 -1.34 5.33 -4.80
C ILE A 212 -2.16 5.40 -6.08
N ILE A 213 -3.28 4.66 -6.12
CA ILE A 213 -4.37 4.83 -7.08
C ILE A 213 -5.64 5.18 -6.32
N TYR A 214 -6.44 6.13 -6.82
CA TYR A 214 -7.58 6.69 -6.09
C TYR A 214 -8.68 7.18 -7.02
N ARG A 215 -9.90 7.21 -6.50
CA ARG A 215 -11.11 7.74 -7.16
C ARG A 215 -11.21 9.25 -6.96
N LYS A 216 -11.64 9.99 -7.99
CA LYS A 216 -11.85 11.45 -7.94
C LYS A 216 -13.29 11.81 -7.55
#